data_AF-W4FTT0-F1
#
_entry.id   AF-W4FTT0-F1
#
_cell.length_a   1.000
_cell.length_b   1.000
_cell.length_c   1.000
_cell.angle_alpha   90.00
_cell.angle_beta   90.00
_cell.angle_gamma   90.00
#
_symmetry.space_group_name_H-M   'P 1'
#
loop_
_entity.id
_entity.type
_entity.pdbx_description
1 polymer ?
#
loop_
_entity_poly.entity_id
_entity_poly.type
_entity_poly.pdbx_seq_one_letter_code
_entity_poly.pdbx_strand_id
1 'polypeptide(L)'
;MLHPWNLLGALRRPARLLNRLTSAHHKYLDMVCASLSHSPLFFPQGFFSDGWGDVHVPYMLEKRLATNDKYAIQPIDAMTLTLLHPTPYSSRLKRRAKGHTRVAGRFPTTLRDGDLLLPPESQHACFELVLSDGTMLVKDASQNPRIRVRGRGEALVVLLPGTGEHGCAHRRRAIAAPLAHAGVSTLVLEGAFYGQRKPALQKGSKLRRVSDLPILGMATIEETKSLLWWAIHECGFEHVVVAGGSMGGLHAAMAASLSPFDVGVAAWIAPPSAIPPFIHGLLSHSCNWESLRRERDDLALIDMLLANHDQRSYRGHVAPLPSHVRIQCITSLWRFMFLG
;
A
#
# COMPACT_ATOMS: atom_id res chain seq x y z
N MET A 1 19.26 30.98 2.78
CA MET A 1 18.11 30.61 1.93
C MET A 1 17.11 29.82 2.75
N LEU A 2 15.86 30.28 2.85
CA LEU A 2 14.80 29.57 3.57
C LEU A 2 14.39 28.32 2.78
N HIS A 3 14.53 27.14 3.38
CA HIS A 3 14.15 25.88 2.75
C HIS A 3 12.62 25.84 2.52
N PRO A 4 12.10 25.44 1.34
CA PRO A 4 10.66 25.43 1.02
C PRO A 4 9.78 24.73 2.08
N TRP A 5 10.30 23.65 2.67
CA TRP A 5 9.67 22.93 3.79
C TRP A 5 9.47 23.75 5.07
N ASN A 6 10.35 24.71 5.38
CA ASN A 6 10.19 25.59 6.54
C ASN A 6 9.05 26.59 6.32
N LEU A 7 8.84 27.03 5.08
CA LEU A 7 7.72 27.89 4.69
C LEU A 7 6.38 27.14 4.75
N LEU A 8 6.33 25.91 4.22
CA LEU A 8 5.14 25.04 4.31
C LEU A 8 4.83 24.62 5.76
N GLY A 9 5.86 24.37 6.57
CA GLY A 9 5.71 24.13 8.00
C GLY A 9 5.15 25.33 8.77
N ALA A 10 5.50 26.55 8.34
CA ALA A 10 4.95 27.79 8.90
C ALA A 10 3.47 28.00 8.53
N LEU A 11 3.03 27.57 7.34
CA LEU A 11 1.62 27.63 6.90
C LEU A 11 0.71 26.61 7.60
N ARG A 12 1.25 25.50 8.14
CA ARG A 12 0.48 24.53 8.96
C ARG A 12 0.16 25.03 10.37
N ARG A 13 0.89 26.04 10.89
CA ARG A 13 0.64 26.63 12.21
C ARG A 13 -0.66 27.45 12.26
N PRO A 14 -0.99 28.33 11.30
CA PRO A 14 -2.26 29.06 11.28
C PRO A 14 -3.48 28.17 11.04
N ALA A 15 -3.37 27.04 10.34
CA ALA A 15 -4.48 26.09 10.16
C ALA A 15 -5.07 25.59 11.51
N ARG A 16 -4.22 25.36 12.52
CA ARG A 16 -4.65 24.96 13.87
C ARG A 16 -5.33 26.10 14.65
N LEU A 17 -5.00 27.35 14.35
CA LEU A 17 -5.62 28.55 14.95
C LEU A 17 -6.98 28.87 14.30
N LEU A 18 -7.09 28.64 12.99
CA LEU A 18 -8.30 28.88 12.20
C LEU A 18 -9.39 27.81 12.36
N ASN A 19 -9.09 26.68 13.01
CA ASN A 19 -10.05 25.63 13.39
C ASN A 19 -11.31 26.15 14.09
N ARG A 20 -11.24 27.31 14.75
CA ARG A 20 -12.37 27.94 15.44
C ARG A 20 -13.28 28.79 14.55
N LEU A 21 -12.88 29.09 13.31
CA LEU A 21 -13.54 30.11 12.48
C LEU A 21 -14.43 29.53 11.36
N THR A 22 -14.05 28.45 10.67
CA THR A 22 -14.92 27.68 9.73
C THR A 22 -14.26 26.34 9.34
N SER A 23 -14.91 25.40 8.66
CA SER A 23 -14.23 24.26 8.01
C SER A 23 -13.69 24.59 6.60
N ALA A 24 -14.23 25.63 5.95
CA ALA A 24 -13.92 26.02 4.57
C ALA A 24 -12.47 26.49 4.35
N HIS A 25 -11.82 27.05 5.38
CA HIS A 25 -10.43 27.48 5.27
C HIS A 25 -9.45 26.32 5.08
N HIS A 26 -9.79 25.08 5.49
CA HIS A 26 -8.96 23.90 5.21
C HIS A 26 -8.88 23.64 3.71
N LYS A 27 -10.00 23.73 2.99
CA LYS A 27 -10.01 23.56 1.53
C LYS A 27 -9.09 24.57 0.85
N TYR A 28 -9.12 25.83 1.30
CA TYR A 28 -8.29 26.88 0.72
C TYR A 28 -6.81 26.74 1.10
N LEU A 29 -6.50 26.42 2.37
CA LEU A 29 -5.13 26.18 2.82
C LEU A 29 -4.53 24.90 2.24
N ASP A 30 -5.33 23.86 2.03
CA ASP A 30 -4.92 22.62 1.36
C ASP A 30 -4.70 22.88 -0.13
N MET A 31 -5.56 23.67 -0.79
CA MET A 31 -5.33 24.12 -2.17
C MET A 31 -4.05 24.96 -2.29
N VAL A 32 -3.79 25.88 -1.36
CA VAL A 32 -2.60 26.73 -1.38
C VAL A 32 -1.35 25.91 -1.04
N CYS A 33 -1.39 25.05 -0.02
CA CYS A 33 -0.30 24.13 0.30
C CYS A 33 -0.03 23.16 -0.85
N ALA A 34 -1.07 22.61 -1.48
CA ALA A 34 -0.94 21.79 -2.67
C ALA A 34 -0.31 22.59 -3.81
N SER A 35 -0.86 23.75 -4.17
CA SER A 35 -0.33 24.62 -5.23
C SER A 35 1.15 24.99 -5.00
N LEU A 36 1.55 25.30 -3.77
CA LEU A 36 2.93 25.61 -3.41
C LEU A 36 3.84 24.37 -3.38
N SER A 37 3.36 23.24 -2.85
CA SER A 37 4.09 21.96 -2.80
C SER A 37 4.12 21.20 -4.14
N HIS A 38 3.41 21.72 -5.13
CA HIS A 38 3.27 21.17 -6.48
C HIS A 38 3.67 22.19 -7.57
N SER A 39 4.20 23.36 -7.18
CA SER A 39 4.76 24.32 -8.12
C SER A 39 5.96 23.69 -8.86
N PRO A 40 5.98 23.68 -10.21
CA PRO A 40 7.14 23.22 -10.99
C PRO A 40 8.43 23.97 -10.65
N LEU A 41 8.30 25.20 -10.12
CA LEU A 41 9.42 26.05 -9.71
C LEU A 41 10.08 25.55 -8.40
N PHE A 42 9.31 24.91 -7.52
CA PHE A 42 9.79 24.39 -6.23
C PHE A 42 9.88 22.85 -6.20
N PHE A 43 9.15 22.17 -7.09
CA PHE A 43 9.02 20.71 -7.19
C PHE A 43 8.94 20.27 -8.66
N PRO A 44 10.03 20.41 -9.43
CA PRO A 44 10.04 20.26 -10.89
C PRO A 44 9.64 18.88 -11.42
N GLN A 45 9.63 17.84 -10.58
CA GLN A 45 9.40 16.44 -10.98
C GLN A 45 8.06 15.85 -10.47
N GLY A 46 7.19 16.62 -9.80
CA GLY A 46 5.86 16.16 -9.39
C GLY A 46 5.84 15.00 -8.36
N PHE A 47 4.73 14.26 -8.30
CA PHE A 47 4.54 13.06 -7.47
C PHE A 47 5.38 11.91 -8.01
N PHE A 48 5.28 11.63 -9.32
CA PHE A 48 6.01 10.58 -10.04
C PHE A 48 7.30 11.12 -10.67
N SER A 49 8.34 11.28 -9.86
CA SER A 49 9.58 11.96 -10.28
C SER A 49 10.45 11.21 -11.28
N ASP A 50 10.24 9.90 -11.42
CA ASP A 50 10.99 9.01 -12.31
C ASP A 50 10.15 8.59 -13.52
N GLY A 51 9.04 9.27 -13.79
CA GLY A 51 8.26 9.05 -15.00
C GLY A 51 7.22 7.94 -14.90
N TRP A 52 6.94 7.30 -16.03
CA TRP A 52 5.88 6.28 -16.10
C TRP A 52 6.30 4.97 -15.43
N GLY A 53 7.56 4.57 -15.61
CA GLY A 53 8.04 3.25 -15.24
C GLY A 53 7.62 2.20 -16.26
N ASP A 54 7.28 1.00 -15.80
CA ASP A 54 6.93 -0.11 -16.69
C ASP A 54 5.51 0.06 -17.27
N VAL A 55 5.45 0.23 -18.60
CA VAL A 55 4.21 0.43 -19.36
C VAL A 55 3.34 -0.84 -19.45
N HIS A 56 3.91 -2.02 -19.20
CA HIS A 56 3.24 -3.32 -19.33
C HIS A 56 2.51 -3.76 -18.05
N VAL A 57 2.85 -3.19 -16.89
CA VAL A 57 2.19 -3.46 -15.60
C VAL A 57 0.66 -3.47 -15.72
N PRO A 58 0.00 -2.43 -16.26
CA PRO A 58 -1.46 -2.46 -16.44
C PRO A 58 -2.00 -3.66 -17.21
N TYR A 59 -1.35 -4.03 -18.31
CA TYR A 59 -1.78 -5.16 -19.14
C TYR A 59 -1.61 -6.49 -18.40
N MET A 60 -0.48 -6.65 -17.70
CA MET A 60 -0.22 -7.82 -16.86
C MET A 60 -1.27 -7.95 -15.74
N LEU A 61 -1.68 -6.84 -15.12
CA LEU A 61 -2.73 -6.86 -14.10
C LEU A 61 -4.10 -7.19 -14.67
N GLU A 62 -4.49 -6.61 -15.81
CA GLU A 62 -5.76 -6.96 -16.45
C GLU A 62 -5.83 -8.45 -16.80
N LYS A 63 -4.74 -9.02 -17.34
CA LYS A 63 -4.66 -10.44 -17.63
C LYS A 63 -4.85 -11.30 -16.37
N ARG A 64 -4.23 -10.92 -15.24
CA ARG A 64 -4.38 -11.63 -13.96
C ARG A 64 -5.81 -11.55 -13.42
N LEU A 65 -6.48 -10.42 -13.61
CA LEU A 65 -7.86 -10.21 -13.15
C LEU A 65 -8.89 -10.91 -14.05
N ALA A 66 -8.59 -11.11 -15.32
CA ALA A 66 -9.45 -11.80 -16.27
C ALA A 66 -9.56 -13.31 -15.97
N THR A 67 -8.56 -13.91 -15.31
CA THR A 67 -8.57 -15.34 -14.96
C THR A 67 -9.02 -15.58 -13.52
N ASN A 68 -9.14 -16.85 -13.11
CA ASN A 68 -9.36 -17.22 -11.71
C ASN A 68 -8.09 -17.05 -10.84
N ASP A 69 -6.94 -16.69 -11.44
CA ASP A 69 -5.71 -16.42 -10.70
C ASP A 69 -5.86 -15.32 -9.67
N LYS A 70 -6.78 -14.37 -9.89
CA LYS A 70 -7.08 -13.29 -8.94
C LYS A 70 -7.49 -13.79 -7.54
N TYR A 71 -8.05 -15.00 -7.44
CA TYR A 71 -8.46 -15.62 -6.17
C TYR A 71 -7.37 -16.50 -5.56
N ALA A 72 -6.34 -16.86 -6.32
CA ALA A 72 -5.30 -17.76 -5.84
C ALA A 72 -4.50 -17.11 -4.72
N ILE A 73 -4.16 -17.91 -3.70
CA ILE A 73 -3.40 -17.47 -2.54
C ILE A 73 -1.99 -18.02 -2.68
N GLN A 74 -0.99 -17.14 -2.56
CA GLN A 74 0.39 -17.57 -2.46
C GLN A 74 0.72 -17.89 -1.00
N PRO A 75 1.34 -19.04 -0.69
CA PRO A 75 1.72 -19.38 0.67
C PRO A 75 2.79 -18.42 1.20
N ILE A 76 2.86 -18.28 2.53
CA ILE A 76 3.95 -17.58 3.19
C ILE A 76 5.04 -18.59 3.51
N ASP A 77 6.05 -18.70 2.63
CA ASP A 77 7.09 -19.73 2.73
C ASP A 77 7.94 -19.61 4.01
N ALA A 78 8.24 -18.38 4.41
CA ALA A 78 9.09 -18.11 5.56
C ALA A 78 8.64 -16.85 6.30
N MET A 79 7.95 -17.02 7.44
CA MET A 79 7.60 -15.91 8.32
C MET A 79 8.44 -15.90 9.58
N THR A 80 8.99 -14.72 9.88
CA THR A 80 9.67 -14.43 11.13
C THR A 80 8.76 -13.59 12.01
N LEU A 81 8.56 -14.04 13.26
CA LEU A 81 7.84 -13.31 14.30
C LEU A 81 8.80 -12.90 15.41
N THR A 82 8.75 -11.65 15.85
CA THR A 82 9.62 -11.10 16.89
C THR A 82 8.81 -10.33 17.93
N LEU A 83 8.97 -10.69 19.21
CA LEU A 83 8.29 -10.00 20.31
C LEU A 83 8.82 -8.57 20.44
N LEU A 84 7.92 -7.60 20.37
CA LEU A 84 8.24 -6.18 20.53
C LEU A 84 8.06 -5.79 21.99
N HIS A 85 9.17 -5.41 22.63
CA HIS A 85 9.15 -4.94 24.00
C HIS A 85 8.63 -3.49 24.05
N PRO A 86 7.92 -3.10 25.12
CA PRO A 86 7.60 -1.70 25.36
C PRO A 86 8.89 -0.89 25.42
N THR A 87 8.98 0.22 24.67
CA THR A 87 10.07 1.17 24.89
C THR A 87 9.95 1.74 26.31
N PRO A 88 11.04 1.76 27.10
CA PRO A 88 10.99 2.33 28.44
C PRO A 88 10.66 3.83 28.32
N TYR A 89 9.46 4.21 28.77
CA TYR A 89 9.05 5.62 28.82
C TYR A 89 9.77 6.34 29.96
N SER A 90 10.40 7.47 29.65
CA SER A 90 11.14 8.35 30.57
C SER A 90 10.29 9.04 31.66
N SER A 91 8.95 8.92 31.63
CA SER A 91 8.08 9.63 32.60
C SER A 91 7.50 8.70 33.67
N ARG A 92 7.74 9.01 34.94
CA ARG A 92 7.21 8.32 36.14
C ARG A 92 5.67 8.31 36.24
N LEU A 93 4.95 9.02 35.36
CA LEU A 93 3.52 9.30 35.51
C LEU A 93 2.55 8.38 34.75
N LYS A 94 3.00 7.32 34.07
CA LYS A 94 2.10 6.38 33.35
C LYS A 94 2.39 4.90 33.59
N ARG A 95 2.81 4.53 34.81
CA ARG A 95 3.10 3.14 35.22
C ARG A 95 1.88 2.21 35.33
N ARG A 96 0.65 2.68 35.04
CA ARG A 96 -0.61 1.95 35.29
C ARG A 96 -1.31 1.36 34.06
N ALA A 97 -0.88 1.64 32.83
CA ALA A 97 -1.45 0.97 31.65
C ALA A 97 -0.62 -0.26 31.31
N LYS A 98 -1.15 -1.45 31.59
CA LYS A 98 -0.56 -2.72 31.12
C LYS A 98 -0.64 -2.69 29.58
N GLY A 99 0.51 -2.47 28.92
CA GLY A 99 0.55 -2.40 27.45
C GLY A 99 0.18 -3.73 26.82
N HIS A 100 -0.42 -3.71 25.63
CA HIS A 100 -0.73 -4.92 24.87
C HIS A 100 0.54 -5.65 24.42
N THR A 101 0.42 -6.97 24.28
CA THR A 101 1.46 -7.79 23.67
C THR A 101 1.55 -7.47 22.19
N ARG A 102 2.77 -7.19 21.73
CA ARG A 102 3.04 -6.74 20.35
C ARG A 102 4.06 -7.65 19.70
N VAL A 103 3.81 -8.06 18.46
CA VAL A 103 4.70 -8.91 17.68
C VAL A 103 4.95 -8.26 16.33
N ALA A 104 6.21 -8.10 15.93
CA ALA A 104 6.57 -7.76 14.57
C ALA A 104 6.59 -9.03 13.72
N GLY A 105 5.98 -8.98 12.55
CA GLY A 105 6.06 -10.02 11.55
C GLY A 105 6.76 -9.53 10.29
N ARG A 106 7.56 -10.41 9.68
CA ARG A 106 8.21 -10.17 8.40
C ARG A 106 8.24 -11.46 7.58
N PHE A 107 7.92 -11.36 6.30
CA PHE A 107 7.96 -12.47 5.35
C PHE A 107 8.28 -11.98 3.94
N PRO A 108 8.84 -12.81 3.04
CA PRO A 108 8.95 -12.48 1.62
C PRO A 108 7.58 -12.08 1.06
N THR A 109 7.52 -11.03 0.25
CA THR A 109 6.26 -10.61 -0.37
C THR A 109 5.62 -11.77 -1.14
N THR A 110 4.30 -11.88 -1.04
CA THR A 110 3.51 -12.88 -1.76
C THR A 110 2.97 -12.36 -3.09
N LEU A 111 3.38 -11.16 -3.51
CA LEU A 111 3.15 -10.67 -4.86
C LEU A 111 3.89 -11.55 -5.87
N ARG A 112 3.16 -12.14 -6.82
CA ARG A 112 3.77 -12.87 -7.95
C ARG A 112 4.66 -11.95 -8.77
N ASP A 113 5.86 -12.42 -9.09
CA ASP A 113 6.93 -11.65 -9.75
C ASP A 113 7.38 -10.43 -8.91
N GLY A 114 7.24 -10.52 -7.59
CA GLY A 114 7.56 -9.44 -6.66
C GLY A 114 9.04 -9.07 -6.65
N ASP A 115 9.93 -9.99 -7.00
CA ASP A 115 11.36 -9.75 -7.20
C ASP A 115 11.65 -8.82 -8.40
N LEU A 116 10.80 -8.90 -9.44
CA LEU A 116 10.87 -8.04 -10.63
C LEU A 116 10.11 -6.71 -10.44
N LEU A 117 8.96 -6.76 -9.76
CA LEU A 117 8.05 -5.62 -9.66
C LEU A 117 8.36 -4.69 -8.48
N LEU A 118 8.84 -5.23 -7.36
CA LEU A 118 9.10 -4.44 -6.16
C LEU A 118 10.58 -4.11 -6.04
N PRO A 119 10.90 -2.88 -5.59
CA PRO A 119 12.27 -2.55 -5.21
C PRO A 119 12.72 -3.44 -4.04
N PRO A 120 14.03 -3.70 -3.90
CA PRO A 120 14.57 -4.61 -2.88
C PRO A 120 14.04 -4.36 -1.46
N GLU A 121 13.87 -3.09 -1.09
CA GLU A 121 13.35 -2.70 0.23
C GLU A 121 11.89 -3.14 0.45
N SER A 122 11.10 -3.29 -0.61
CA SER A 122 9.70 -3.70 -0.57
C SER A 122 9.46 -5.19 -0.80
N GLN A 123 10.48 -5.97 -1.15
CA GLN A 123 10.37 -7.42 -1.40
C GLN A 123 10.04 -8.25 -0.14
N HIS A 124 10.01 -7.63 1.03
CA HIS A 124 9.55 -8.26 2.26
C HIS A 124 8.35 -7.49 2.84
N ALA A 125 7.24 -8.21 2.98
CA ALA A 125 6.08 -7.75 3.71
C ALA A 125 6.40 -7.62 5.20
N CYS A 126 5.85 -6.59 5.83
CA CYS A 126 6.13 -6.25 7.22
C CYS A 126 4.84 -5.87 7.92
N PHE A 127 4.62 -6.36 9.14
CA PHE A 127 3.44 -6.01 9.92
C PHE A 127 3.73 -5.95 11.41
N GLU A 128 2.81 -5.34 12.14
CA GLU A 128 2.78 -5.36 13.59
C GLU A 128 1.45 -5.94 14.08
N LEU A 129 1.50 -7.04 14.83
CA LEU A 129 0.36 -7.66 15.48
C LEU A 129 0.24 -7.15 16.90
N VAL A 130 -0.94 -6.64 17.25
CA VAL A 130 -1.33 -6.23 18.59
C VAL A 130 -2.37 -7.23 19.09
N LEU A 131 -2.03 -7.98 20.13
CA LEU A 131 -2.91 -9.01 20.69
C LEU A 131 -3.82 -8.40 21.77
N SER A 132 -5.09 -8.77 21.73
CA SER A 132 -6.08 -8.49 22.78
C SER A 132 -5.74 -9.24 24.07
N ASP A 133 -5.33 -10.51 23.93
CA ASP A 133 -4.83 -11.32 25.05
C ASP A 133 -3.37 -11.76 24.82
N GLY A 134 -2.54 -11.55 25.84
CA GLY A 134 -1.15 -11.99 25.85
C GLY A 134 -0.98 -13.51 25.91
N THR A 135 -1.99 -14.27 26.36
CA THR A 135 -1.94 -15.74 26.41
C THR A 135 -1.92 -16.37 25.01
N MET A 136 -2.39 -15.64 23.99
CA MET A 136 -2.35 -16.04 22.59
C MET A 136 -0.92 -16.23 22.06
N LEU A 137 0.06 -15.63 22.74
CA LEU A 137 1.48 -15.77 22.41
C LEU A 137 2.06 -17.01 23.07
N VAL A 138 2.37 -18.03 22.26
CA VAL A 138 3.04 -19.24 22.72
C VAL A 138 4.53 -19.14 22.39
N LYS A 139 5.36 -19.31 23.42
CA LYS A 139 6.82 -19.45 23.26
C LYS A 139 7.15 -20.94 23.25
N ASP A 140 7.73 -21.43 22.16
CA ASP A 140 8.29 -22.78 22.16
C ASP A 140 9.66 -22.77 22.84
N ALA A 141 9.80 -23.54 23.92
CA ALA A 141 11.03 -23.65 24.68
C ALA A 141 12.03 -24.65 24.06
N SER A 142 11.60 -25.47 23.09
CA SER A 142 12.38 -26.56 22.51
C SER A 142 13.20 -26.18 21.28
N GLN A 143 12.93 -25.02 20.67
CA GLN A 143 13.68 -24.49 19.54
C GLN A 143 13.92 -22.99 19.72
N ASN A 144 15.19 -22.58 19.61
CA ASN A 144 15.68 -21.20 19.72
C ASN A 144 14.69 -20.21 19.06
N PRO A 145 14.15 -19.24 19.82
CA PRO A 145 12.72 -19.11 20.12
C PRO A 145 11.85 -18.83 18.90
N ARG A 146 11.13 -19.85 18.40
CA ARG A 146 10.02 -19.63 17.46
C ARG A 146 8.78 -19.20 18.24
N ILE A 147 8.38 -17.94 18.03
CA ILE A 147 7.12 -17.39 18.55
C ILE A 147 5.96 -17.93 17.70
N ARG A 148 4.89 -18.38 18.35
CA ARG A 148 3.63 -18.74 17.68
C ARG A 148 2.47 -17.94 18.25
N VAL A 149 1.46 -17.73 17.42
CA VAL A 149 0.20 -17.07 17.78
C VAL A 149 -0.91 -18.10 17.72
N ARG A 150 -1.77 -18.14 18.74
CA ARG A 150 -2.99 -18.96 18.77
C ARG A 150 -4.20 -18.04 18.87
N GLY A 151 -5.02 -18.04 17.83
CA GLY A 151 -6.21 -17.21 17.64
C GLY A 151 -7.55 -17.93 17.81
N ARG A 152 -7.55 -19.18 18.31
CA ARG A 152 -8.78 -19.98 18.40
C ARG A 152 -9.82 -19.30 19.28
N GLY A 153 -11.04 -19.12 18.75
CA GLY A 153 -12.13 -18.40 19.39
C GLY A 153 -11.97 -16.87 19.43
N GLU A 154 -10.91 -16.32 18.85
CA GLU A 154 -10.59 -14.89 18.88
C GLU A 154 -10.87 -14.21 17.54
N ALA A 155 -11.07 -12.89 17.60
CA ALA A 155 -11.24 -12.04 16.43
C ALA A 155 -9.94 -11.34 16.02
N LEU A 156 -9.73 -11.18 14.71
CA LEU A 156 -8.60 -10.47 14.13
C LEU A 156 -9.05 -9.42 13.10
N VAL A 157 -8.55 -8.20 13.24
CA VAL A 157 -8.64 -7.17 12.21
C VAL A 157 -7.31 -7.06 11.47
N VAL A 158 -7.30 -7.26 10.15
CA VAL A 158 -6.18 -6.94 9.27
C VAL A 158 -6.34 -5.50 8.77
N LEU A 159 -5.57 -4.60 9.36
CA LEU A 159 -5.66 -3.16 9.12
C LEU A 159 -4.64 -2.71 8.06
N LEU A 160 -5.15 -2.24 6.93
CA LEU A 160 -4.37 -1.85 5.75
C LEU A 160 -3.94 -0.38 5.77
N PRO A 161 -2.80 -0.04 5.15
CA PRO A 161 -2.25 1.31 5.14
C PRO A 161 -2.98 2.24 4.17
N GLY A 162 -3.16 3.50 4.57
CA GLY A 162 -3.55 4.60 3.69
C GLY A 162 -2.37 5.18 2.90
N THR A 163 -2.66 6.06 1.95
CA THR A 163 -1.62 6.75 1.14
C THR A 163 -0.67 7.52 2.06
N GLY A 164 0.62 7.24 1.95
CA GLY A 164 1.67 7.91 2.70
C GLY A 164 1.77 7.58 4.18
N GLU A 165 1.08 6.55 4.65
CA GLU A 165 1.27 6.07 6.01
C GLU A 165 2.59 5.31 6.16
N HIS A 166 3.50 5.88 6.95
CA HIS A 166 4.79 5.27 7.26
C HIS A 166 4.73 4.51 8.60
N GLY A 167 5.11 3.23 8.56
CA GLY A 167 5.11 2.35 9.72
C GLY A 167 3.72 2.06 10.30
N CYS A 168 3.72 1.39 11.45
CA CYS A 168 2.49 0.94 12.12
C CYS A 168 2.04 1.85 13.27
N ALA A 169 2.87 2.80 13.71
CA ALA A 169 2.68 3.49 14.98
C ALA A 169 1.39 4.32 15.08
N HIS A 170 1.00 5.00 14.00
CA HIS A 170 -0.23 5.82 13.98
C HIS A 170 -1.47 4.94 14.07
N ARG A 171 -1.66 4.04 13.10
CA ARG A 171 -2.74 3.05 13.07
C ARG A 171 -2.80 2.19 14.33
N ARG A 172 -1.65 1.83 14.90
CA ARG A 172 -1.59 1.12 16.17
C ARG A 172 -2.22 1.91 17.31
N ARG A 173 -1.84 3.18 17.48
CA ARG A 173 -2.35 4.01 18.58
C ARG A 173 -3.81 4.38 18.38
N ALA A 174 -4.21 4.66 17.14
CA ALA A 174 -5.55 5.16 16.83
C ALA A 174 -6.61 4.06 16.73
N ILE A 175 -6.22 2.84 16.32
CA ILE A 175 -7.17 1.76 15.99
C ILE A 175 -6.81 0.47 16.73
N ALA A 176 -5.61 -0.08 16.52
CA ALA A 176 -5.27 -1.41 17.05
C ALA A 176 -5.31 -1.48 18.58
N ALA A 177 -4.77 -0.49 19.28
CA ALA A 177 -4.75 -0.47 20.74
C ALA A 177 -6.16 -0.30 21.34
N PRO A 178 -7.02 0.62 20.86
CA PRO A 178 -8.43 0.65 21.25
C PRO A 178 -9.16 -0.68 21.01
N LEU A 179 -8.99 -1.31 19.84
CA LEU A 179 -9.59 -2.61 19.53
C LEU A 179 -9.11 -3.70 20.49
N ALA A 180 -7.81 -3.73 20.79
CA ALA A 180 -7.25 -4.70 21.71
C ALA A 180 -7.78 -4.52 23.15
N HIS A 181 -8.10 -3.29 23.59
CA HIS A 181 -8.82 -3.08 24.86
C HIS A 181 -10.26 -3.58 24.83
N ALA A 182 -10.88 -3.60 23.65
CA ALA A 182 -12.22 -4.14 23.42
C ALA A 182 -12.23 -5.66 23.14
N GLY A 183 -11.08 -6.34 23.30
CA GLY A 183 -10.97 -7.78 23.09
C GLY A 183 -10.66 -8.22 21.65
N VAL A 184 -10.40 -7.28 20.72
CA VAL A 184 -10.15 -7.61 19.30
C VAL A 184 -8.67 -7.42 18.95
N SER A 185 -8.01 -8.48 18.50
CA SER A 185 -6.63 -8.40 18.02
C SER A 185 -6.53 -7.69 16.67
N THR A 186 -5.41 -7.04 16.38
CA THR A 186 -5.23 -6.32 15.11
C THR A 186 -3.84 -6.53 14.52
N LEU A 187 -3.79 -6.96 13.27
CA LEU A 187 -2.59 -7.00 12.43
C LEU A 187 -2.51 -5.70 11.62
N VAL A 188 -1.49 -4.88 11.85
CA VAL A 188 -1.26 -3.62 11.14
C VAL A 188 -0.22 -3.84 10.06
N LEU A 189 -0.66 -3.94 8.79
CA LEU A 189 0.22 -4.18 7.64
C LEU A 189 0.94 -2.90 7.22
N GLU A 190 2.24 -2.94 6.97
CA GLU A 190 2.99 -1.82 6.40
C GLU A 190 3.05 -1.95 4.87
N GLY A 191 2.63 -0.89 4.17
CA GLY A 191 2.50 -0.90 2.71
C GLY A 191 3.85 -0.92 2.00
N ALA A 192 3.89 -1.56 0.83
CA ALA A 192 5.02 -1.42 -0.09
C ALA A 192 5.30 0.07 -0.37
N PHE A 193 6.56 0.40 -0.62
CA PHE A 193 7.05 1.77 -0.83
C PHE A 193 6.90 2.74 0.35
N TYR A 194 6.50 2.28 1.54
CA TYR A 194 6.36 3.14 2.72
C TYR A 194 7.15 2.65 3.92
N GLY A 195 7.54 3.61 4.77
CA GLY A 195 8.21 3.38 6.05
C GLY A 195 9.48 2.56 5.87
N GLN A 196 9.58 1.39 6.49
CA GLN A 196 10.78 0.56 6.34
C GLN A 196 10.89 -0.13 4.97
N ARG A 197 9.81 -0.13 4.18
CA ARG A 197 9.76 -0.67 2.81
C ARG A 197 9.99 0.41 1.75
N LYS A 198 10.26 1.65 2.16
CA LYS A 198 10.43 2.80 1.25
C LYS A 198 11.81 2.77 0.57
N PRO A 199 11.89 2.88 -0.77
CA PRO A 199 13.17 3.00 -1.47
C PRO A 199 14.01 4.17 -0.97
N ALA A 200 15.34 3.99 -0.97
CA ALA A 200 16.29 4.99 -0.45
C ALA A 200 16.12 6.38 -1.10
N LEU A 201 15.96 6.41 -2.42
CA LEU A 201 15.84 7.64 -3.20
C LEU A 201 14.41 8.23 -3.22
N GLN A 202 13.42 7.54 -2.65
CA GLN A 202 12.04 8.03 -2.60
C GLN A 202 11.88 9.12 -1.53
N LYS A 203 11.34 10.28 -1.93
CA LYS A 203 11.13 11.44 -1.05
C LYS A 203 9.76 11.40 -0.39
N GLY A 204 9.75 11.16 0.92
CA GLY A 204 8.51 11.05 1.70
C GLY A 204 7.59 9.97 1.15
N SER A 205 6.32 10.32 0.96
CA SER A 205 5.28 9.39 0.49
C SER A 205 5.04 9.43 -1.03
N LYS A 206 5.84 10.17 -1.79
CA LYS A 206 5.65 10.33 -3.24
C LYS A 206 6.27 9.13 -3.96
N LEU A 207 5.46 8.32 -4.62
CA LEU A 207 5.94 7.19 -5.43
C LEU A 207 6.73 7.70 -6.62
N ARG A 208 7.83 7.03 -6.98
CA ARG A 208 8.72 7.55 -8.02
C ARG A 208 8.14 7.36 -9.41
N ARG A 209 7.45 6.25 -9.69
CA ARG A 209 6.89 5.92 -11.00
C ARG A 209 5.38 5.73 -10.96
N VAL A 210 4.71 5.98 -12.08
CA VAL A 210 3.26 5.72 -12.21
C VAL A 210 2.97 4.22 -12.03
N SER A 211 3.81 3.35 -12.59
CA SER A 211 3.70 1.89 -12.45
C SER A 211 3.77 1.40 -11.01
N ASP A 212 4.43 2.13 -10.10
CA ASP A 212 4.57 1.74 -8.70
C ASP A 212 3.23 1.78 -7.95
N LEU A 213 2.29 2.62 -8.40
CA LEU A 213 0.99 2.80 -7.74
C LEU A 213 0.13 1.52 -7.79
N PRO A 214 -0.15 0.92 -8.97
CA PRO A 214 -0.87 -0.35 -9.01
C PRO A 214 -0.05 -1.52 -8.44
N ILE A 215 1.29 -1.50 -8.54
CA ILE A 215 2.15 -2.52 -7.90
C ILE A 215 1.98 -2.48 -6.38
N LEU A 216 1.96 -1.29 -5.76
CA LEU A 216 1.70 -1.11 -4.34
C LEU A 216 0.35 -1.70 -3.93
N GLY A 217 -0.70 -1.41 -4.72
CA GLY A 217 -2.04 -1.93 -4.45
C GLY A 217 -2.10 -3.45 -4.53
N MET A 218 -1.53 -4.04 -5.58
CA MET A 218 -1.46 -5.48 -5.76
C MET A 218 -0.64 -6.18 -4.68
N ALA A 219 0.53 -5.63 -4.32
CA ALA A 219 1.32 -6.15 -3.21
C ALA A 219 0.50 -6.17 -1.92
N THR A 220 -0.20 -5.08 -1.61
CA THR A 220 -1.05 -4.99 -0.41
C THR A 220 -2.16 -6.03 -0.43
N ILE A 221 -2.84 -6.23 -1.56
CA ILE A 221 -3.95 -7.19 -1.72
C ILE A 221 -3.46 -8.64 -1.59
N GLU A 222 -2.40 -9.02 -2.31
CA GLU A 222 -1.87 -10.39 -2.29
C GLU A 222 -1.26 -10.73 -0.92
N GLU A 223 -0.51 -9.80 -0.31
CA GLU A 223 0.01 -9.96 1.07
C GLU A 223 -1.13 -10.12 2.08
N THR A 224 -2.22 -9.38 1.90
CA THR A 224 -3.42 -9.51 2.75
C THR A 224 -4.07 -10.87 2.60
N LYS A 225 -4.25 -11.38 1.38
CA LYS A 225 -4.83 -12.72 1.14
C LYS A 225 -3.99 -13.82 1.79
N SER A 226 -2.67 -13.75 1.67
CA SER A 226 -1.75 -14.69 2.33
C SER A 226 -1.79 -14.58 3.86
N LEU A 227 -1.90 -13.36 4.39
CA LEU A 227 -2.06 -13.14 5.84
C LEU A 227 -3.40 -13.63 6.37
N LEU A 228 -4.49 -13.51 5.59
CA LEU A 228 -5.79 -14.09 5.92
C LEU A 228 -5.69 -15.61 5.99
N TRP A 229 -5.05 -16.23 5.00
CA TRP A 229 -4.81 -17.68 4.99
C TRP A 229 -4.05 -18.10 6.26
N TRP A 230 -2.96 -17.41 6.58
CA TRP A 230 -2.16 -17.69 7.78
C TRP A 230 -2.95 -17.47 9.08
N ALA A 231 -3.70 -16.38 9.19
CA ALA A 231 -4.49 -16.10 10.38
C ALA A 231 -5.56 -17.18 10.63
N ILE A 232 -6.27 -17.59 9.58
CA ILE A 232 -7.35 -18.58 9.68
C ILE A 232 -6.79 -19.98 9.92
N HIS A 233 -5.83 -20.43 9.10
CA HIS A 233 -5.43 -21.84 9.07
C HIS A 233 -4.27 -22.16 10.02
N GLU A 234 -3.31 -21.24 10.20
CA GLU A 234 -2.13 -21.48 11.02
C GLU A 234 -2.29 -20.97 12.46
N CYS A 235 -2.98 -19.84 12.62
CA CYS A 235 -3.27 -19.29 13.95
C CYS A 235 -4.62 -19.76 14.50
N GLY A 236 -5.59 -20.07 13.65
CA GLY A 236 -6.93 -20.51 14.06
C GLY A 236 -7.90 -19.38 14.40
N PHE A 237 -7.70 -18.16 13.89
CA PHE A 237 -8.67 -17.08 14.08
C PHE A 237 -10.01 -17.40 13.40
N GLU A 238 -11.11 -17.22 14.14
CA GLU A 238 -12.46 -17.60 13.68
C GLU A 238 -13.22 -16.44 13.06
N HIS A 239 -12.94 -15.20 13.51
CA HIS A 239 -13.60 -13.99 13.01
C HIS A 239 -12.57 -13.02 12.46
N VAL A 240 -12.43 -12.97 11.14
CA VAL A 240 -11.42 -12.14 10.48
C VAL A 240 -12.07 -11.03 9.68
N VAL A 241 -11.58 -9.81 9.86
CA VAL A 241 -12.05 -8.60 9.16
C VAL A 241 -10.86 -7.91 8.50
N VAL A 242 -11.00 -7.48 7.25
CA VAL A 242 -10.04 -6.56 6.62
C VAL A 242 -10.59 -5.14 6.75
N ALA A 243 -9.73 -4.22 7.20
CA ALA A 243 -10.14 -2.86 7.50
C ALA A 243 -9.16 -1.83 6.94
N GLY A 244 -9.66 -0.64 6.60
CA GLY A 244 -8.78 0.45 6.18
C GLY A 244 -9.51 1.74 5.82
N GLY A 245 -8.76 2.84 5.85
CA GLY A 245 -9.22 4.15 5.43
C GLY A 245 -8.60 4.61 4.11
N SER A 246 -9.33 5.40 3.31
CA SER A 246 -8.82 5.95 2.04
C SER A 246 -8.31 4.83 1.11
N MET A 247 -7.09 4.91 0.61
CA MET A 247 -6.45 3.84 -0.17
C MET A 247 -6.47 2.49 0.55
N GLY A 248 -6.28 2.46 1.87
CA GLY A 248 -6.37 1.23 2.66
C GLY A 248 -7.78 0.66 2.69
N GLY A 249 -8.81 1.49 2.62
CA GLY A 249 -10.21 1.05 2.54
C GLY A 249 -10.57 0.48 1.17
N LEU A 250 -10.05 1.09 0.09
CA LEU A 250 -10.13 0.52 -1.26
C LEU A 250 -9.48 -0.88 -1.30
N HIS A 251 -8.24 -0.99 -0.82
CA HIS A 251 -7.55 -2.28 -0.78
C HIS A 251 -8.24 -3.28 0.15
N ALA A 252 -8.90 -2.83 1.23
CA ALA A 252 -9.64 -3.70 2.13
C ALA A 252 -10.85 -4.33 1.44
N ALA A 253 -11.62 -3.52 0.71
CA ALA A 253 -12.72 -3.99 -0.12
C ALA A 253 -12.22 -4.98 -1.19
N MET A 254 -11.17 -4.64 -1.93
CA MET A 254 -10.62 -5.51 -2.97
C MET A 254 -10.07 -6.83 -2.39
N ALA A 255 -9.32 -6.78 -1.29
CA ALA A 255 -8.76 -7.97 -0.66
C ALA A 255 -9.86 -8.90 -0.11
N ALA A 256 -10.92 -8.34 0.47
CA ALA A 256 -12.07 -9.13 0.91
C ALA A 256 -12.80 -9.77 -0.27
N SER A 257 -13.10 -9.02 -1.34
CA SER A 257 -13.80 -9.55 -2.52
C SER A 257 -12.98 -10.58 -3.33
N LEU A 258 -11.65 -10.52 -3.24
CA LEU A 258 -10.74 -11.45 -3.91
C LEU A 258 -10.26 -12.58 -2.98
N SER A 259 -10.72 -12.61 -1.73
CA SER A 259 -10.44 -13.70 -0.81
C SER A 259 -11.45 -14.83 -1.03
N PRO A 260 -11.03 -16.10 -1.07
CA PRO A 260 -11.94 -17.25 -1.08
C PRO A 260 -12.53 -17.57 0.30
N PHE A 261 -12.24 -16.77 1.33
CA PHE A 261 -12.66 -17.00 2.71
C PHE A 261 -13.84 -16.12 3.11
N ASP A 262 -14.59 -16.55 4.13
CA ASP A 262 -15.59 -15.72 4.78
C ASP A 262 -14.90 -14.67 5.67
N VAL A 263 -14.82 -13.44 5.15
CA VAL A 263 -14.06 -12.34 5.76
C VAL A 263 -14.90 -11.08 5.75
N GLY A 264 -15.06 -10.47 6.92
CA GLY A 264 -15.75 -9.19 7.04
C GLY A 264 -14.90 -8.04 6.46
N VAL A 265 -15.55 -6.93 6.11
CA VAL A 265 -14.87 -5.74 5.59
C VAL A 265 -15.34 -4.48 6.30
N ALA A 266 -14.39 -3.62 6.68
CA ALA A 266 -14.63 -2.28 7.18
C ALA A 266 -13.82 -1.25 6.38
N ALA A 267 -14.45 -0.61 5.40
CA ALA A 267 -13.82 0.41 4.55
C ALA A 267 -14.44 1.78 4.81
N TRP A 268 -13.63 2.79 5.15
CA TRP A 268 -14.12 4.16 5.40
C TRP A 268 -13.38 5.20 4.58
N ILE A 269 -14.13 6.18 4.06
CA ILE A 269 -13.59 7.26 3.20
C ILE A 269 -12.78 6.66 2.03
N ALA A 270 -13.13 5.44 1.61
CA ALA A 270 -12.48 4.74 0.52
C ALA A 270 -12.92 5.37 -0.80
N PRO A 271 -11.99 5.80 -1.67
CA PRO A 271 -12.39 6.15 -3.01
C PRO A 271 -12.83 4.88 -3.75
N PRO A 272 -13.74 4.97 -4.73
CA PRO A 272 -14.13 3.79 -5.51
C PRO A 272 -12.96 3.20 -6.29
N SER A 273 -11.90 3.99 -6.51
CA SER A 273 -10.71 3.61 -7.24
C SER A 273 -9.64 4.72 -7.14
N ALA A 274 -8.52 4.62 -7.86
CA ALA A 274 -7.46 5.62 -7.79
C ALA A 274 -7.70 6.87 -8.65
N ILE A 275 -8.72 6.92 -9.52
CA ILE A 275 -9.05 8.15 -10.30
C ILE A 275 -9.28 9.35 -9.42
N PRO A 276 -10.25 9.29 -8.49
CA PRO A 276 -10.74 10.51 -7.90
C PRO A 276 -9.61 11.26 -7.18
N PRO A 277 -8.65 10.61 -6.49
CA PRO A 277 -7.52 11.34 -5.93
C PRO A 277 -6.51 11.82 -6.99
N PHE A 278 -6.17 11.01 -8.01
CA PHE A 278 -5.03 11.28 -8.90
C PHE A 278 -5.34 12.06 -10.19
N ILE A 279 -6.60 12.09 -10.65
CA ILE A 279 -6.98 12.80 -11.89
C ILE A 279 -7.85 14.01 -11.61
N HIS A 280 -8.78 13.91 -10.66
CA HIS A 280 -9.75 14.98 -10.37
C HIS A 280 -9.52 15.67 -9.03
N GLY A 281 -8.81 15.02 -8.11
CA GLY A 281 -8.62 15.46 -6.73
C GLY A 281 -7.31 16.21 -6.51
N LEU A 282 -7.01 16.47 -5.23
CA LEU A 282 -5.86 17.29 -4.84
C LEU A 282 -4.52 16.76 -5.34
N LEU A 283 -4.37 15.42 -5.48
CA LEU A 283 -3.13 14.83 -5.96
C LEU A 283 -2.95 15.01 -7.48
N SER A 284 -3.99 15.32 -8.25
CA SER A 284 -3.85 15.53 -9.70
C SER A 284 -2.95 16.72 -10.03
N HIS A 285 -3.01 17.78 -9.22
CA HIS A 285 -2.14 18.94 -9.34
C HIS A 285 -0.67 18.62 -9.05
N SER A 286 -0.40 17.50 -8.38
CA SER A 286 0.96 17.03 -8.10
C SER A 286 1.54 16.15 -9.20
N CYS A 287 0.74 15.72 -10.17
CA CYS A 287 1.15 14.82 -11.24
C CYS A 287 1.30 15.60 -12.55
N ASN A 288 2.49 15.59 -13.15
CA ASN A 288 2.71 16.15 -14.48
C ASN A 288 2.19 15.18 -15.57
N TRP A 289 0.87 15.03 -15.65
CA TRP A 289 0.23 14.06 -16.55
C TRP A 289 0.57 14.27 -18.01
N GLU A 290 0.85 15.51 -18.43
CA GLU A 290 1.22 15.80 -19.80
C GLU A 290 2.61 15.22 -20.14
N SER A 291 3.61 15.45 -19.28
CA SER A 291 4.94 14.85 -19.45
C SER A 291 4.90 13.33 -19.36
N LEU A 292 4.17 12.79 -18.38
CA LEU A 292 4.04 11.34 -18.17
C LEU A 292 3.38 10.64 -19.36
N ARG A 293 2.41 11.30 -20.03
CA ARG A 293 1.78 10.76 -21.24
C ARG A 293 2.75 10.68 -22.41
N ARG A 294 3.55 11.73 -22.65
CA ARG A 294 4.54 11.74 -23.74
C ARG A 294 5.59 10.65 -23.54
N GLU A 295 6.15 10.56 -22.33
CA GLU A 295 7.14 9.52 -21.99
C GLU A 295 6.58 8.11 -22.21
N ARG A 296 5.35 7.84 -21.78
CA ARG A 296 4.69 6.55 -22.04
C ARG A 296 4.60 6.25 -23.53
N ASP A 297 4.19 7.22 -24.33
CA ASP A 297 4.01 7.05 -25.78
C ASP A 297 5.37 6.82 -26.49
N ASP A 298 6.43 7.48 -26.04
CA ASP A 298 7.79 7.27 -26.51
C ASP A 298 8.30 5.86 -26.14
N LEU A 299 8.09 5.41 -24.89
CA LEU A 299 8.45 4.06 -24.45
C LEU A 299 7.71 2.98 -25.26
N ALA A 300 6.40 3.14 -25.44
CA ALA A 300 5.59 2.21 -26.23
C ALA A 300 6.02 2.17 -27.71
N LEU A 301 6.48 3.30 -28.26
CA LEU A 301 7.04 3.34 -29.61
C LEU A 301 8.38 2.60 -29.70
N ILE A 302 9.26 2.77 -28.72
CA ILE A 302 10.54 2.05 -28.64
C ILE A 302 10.30 0.55 -28.60
N ASP A 303 9.39 0.07 -27.76
CA ASP A 303 9.05 -1.36 -27.68
C ASP A 303 8.55 -1.90 -29.02
N MET A 304 7.70 -1.15 -29.72
CA MET A 304 7.25 -1.52 -31.06
C MET A 304 8.41 -1.58 -32.06
N LEU A 305 9.36 -0.64 -32.01
CA LEU A 305 10.51 -0.63 -32.91
C LEU A 305 11.45 -1.81 -32.64
N LEU A 306 11.71 -2.13 -31.37
CA LEU A 306 12.54 -3.27 -30.96
C LEU A 306 11.89 -4.60 -31.35
N ALA A 307 10.59 -4.79 -31.08
CA ALA A 307 9.87 -5.99 -31.50
C ALA A 307 9.87 -6.19 -33.02
N ASN A 308 9.73 -5.10 -33.79
CA ASN A 308 9.82 -5.15 -35.25
C ASN A 308 11.24 -5.40 -35.77
N HIS A 309 12.27 -4.99 -35.03
CA HIS A 309 13.66 -5.29 -35.35
C HIS A 309 13.98 -6.79 -35.14
N ASP A 310 13.51 -7.37 -34.03
CA ASP A 310 13.65 -8.81 -33.78
C ASP A 310 12.90 -9.65 -34.83
N GLN A 311 11.71 -9.23 -35.25
CA GLN A 311 10.98 -9.88 -36.34
C GLN A 311 11.64 -9.73 -37.72
N ARG A 312 12.40 -8.65 -37.95
CA ARG A 312 13.20 -8.48 -39.19
C ARG A 312 14.47 -9.32 -39.18
N SER A 313 15.06 -9.58 -38.02
CA SER A 313 16.16 -10.54 -37.83
C SER A 313 15.69 -12.01 -37.94
N TYR A 314 14.42 -12.29 -37.65
CA TYR A 314 13.77 -13.60 -37.83
C TYR A 314 12.78 -13.62 -39.01
N ARG A 315 13.23 -13.29 -40.23
CA ARG A 315 12.43 -13.58 -41.45
C ARG A 315 12.63 -15.01 -41.92
N GLY A 316 11.96 -15.91 -41.21
CA GLY A 316 11.49 -17.22 -41.67
C GLY A 316 10.03 -17.41 -41.28
N HIS A 317 9.11 -16.81 -42.05
CA HIS A 317 7.66 -17.05 -42.10
C HIS A 317 6.88 -17.20 -40.77
N VAL A 318 6.31 -16.10 -40.23
CA VAL A 318 5.00 -16.10 -39.55
C VAL A 318 4.31 -14.73 -39.76
N ALA A 319 2.99 -14.75 -40.00
CA ALA A 319 2.14 -13.59 -40.29
C ALA A 319 2.12 -12.51 -39.17
N PRO A 320 1.91 -11.23 -39.51
CA PRO A 320 1.89 -10.15 -38.53
C PRO A 320 0.64 -10.22 -37.63
N LEU A 321 0.83 -9.96 -36.33
CA LEU A 321 -0.25 -9.89 -35.34
C LEU A 321 -1.17 -8.67 -35.56
N PRO A 322 -2.48 -8.79 -35.25
CA PRO A 322 -3.47 -7.79 -35.64
C PRO A 322 -3.43 -6.48 -34.81
N SER A 323 -3.87 -5.40 -35.46
CA SER A 323 -3.84 -3.98 -35.08
C SER A 323 -4.65 -3.56 -33.84
N HIS A 324 -5.14 -4.50 -33.01
CA HIS A 324 -5.98 -4.21 -31.85
C HIS A 324 -5.22 -3.69 -30.62
N VAL A 325 -3.89 -3.71 -30.62
CA VAL A 325 -3.04 -3.24 -29.51
C VAL A 325 -2.96 -1.70 -29.42
N ARG A 326 -3.41 -0.97 -30.45
CA ARG A 326 -3.15 0.48 -30.59
C ARG A 326 -4.02 1.44 -29.77
N ILE A 327 -5.08 0.99 -29.08
CA ILE A 327 -5.99 1.90 -28.33
C ILE A 327 -6.39 1.35 -26.93
N GLN A 328 -5.91 0.18 -26.50
CA GLN A 328 -6.33 -0.43 -25.23
C GLN A 328 -5.48 -0.06 -24.00
N CYS A 329 -4.30 0.54 -24.18
CA CYS A 329 -3.37 0.79 -23.06
C CYS A 329 -3.89 1.85 -22.06
N ILE A 330 -4.78 2.75 -22.52
CA ILE A 330 -5.50 3.67 -21.63
C ILE A 330 -6.60 2.93 -20.88
N THR A 331 -7.32 1.99 -21.48
CA THR A 331 -8.46 1.33 -20.81
C THR A 331 -8.06 0.33 -19.71
N SER A 332 -6.86 -0.24 -19.75
CA SER A 332 -6.43 -1.36 -18.87
C SER A 332 -5.83 -0.92 -17.53
N LEU A 333 -4.94 0.09 -17.50
CA LEU A 333 -4.57 0.77 -16.23
C LEU A 333 -5.80 1.42 -15.62
N TRP A 334 -6.73 1.85 -16.48
CA TRP A 334 -7.93 2.51 -16.07
C TRP A 334 -8.94 1.54 -15.48
N ARG A 335 -9.15 0.31 -15.96
CA ARG A 335 -10.11 -0.61 -15.30
C ARG A 335 -9.78 -0.95 -13.84
N PHE A 336 -8.50 -1.14 -13.51
CA PHE A 336 -8.09 -1.39 -12.11
C PHE A 336 -8.06 -0.13 -11.24
N MET A 337 -7.84 1.04 -11.84
CA MET A 337 -7.82 2.34 -11.14
C MET A 337 -9.11 3.17 -11.31
N PHE A 338 -10.12 2.77 -12.10
CA PHE A 338 -11.21 3.63 -12.62
C PHE A 338 -12.61 2.99 -12.80
N LEU A 339 -12.82 1.68 -12.80
CA LEU A 339 -14.18 1.10 -12.85
C LEU A 339 -14.34 0.10 -11.72
N GLY A 340 -15.22 0.45 -10.78
CA GLY A 340 -15.86 -0.52 -9.89
C GLY A 340 -16.80 -1.43 -10.67
#